data_AF-A0A8J6P0R5-F1
#
_entry.id   AF-A0A8J6P0R5-F1
#
_cell.length_a   1.000
_cell.length_b   1.000
_cell.length_c   1.000
_cell.angle_alpha   90.00
_cell.angle_beta   90.00
_cell.angle_gamma   90.00
#
_symmetry.space_group_name_H-M   'P 1'
#
loop_
_entity.id
_entity.type
_entity.pdbx_description
1 polymer ?
#
loop_
_entity_poly.entity_id
_entity_poly.type
_entity_poly.pdbx_seq_one_letter_code
_entity_poly.pdbx_strand_id
1 'polypeptide(L)'
;MTDTETKKAIQIDEAEKLLPLVLEILPGHAAEGLIDIYEPGSYEAKSLQNLCKRTLSKKSLTLEEQLIAEDIARQLEGGKLLCRGQEIDGTALEFAVSEQTEAGEKYFYVPIRAIKPQEGGSTRTY
;
A
#
# COMPACT_ATOMS: atom_id res chain seq x y z
N MET A 1 33.44 2.42 -1.53
CA MET A 1 32.91 2.31 -0.16
C MET A 1 32.41 3.70 0.21
N THR A 2 31.13 4.02 0.36
CA THR A 2 29.90 3.21 0.37
C THR A 2 28.82 4.17 -0.14
N ASP A 3 28.06 3.70 -1.12
CA ASP A 3 26.96 4.42 -1.76
C ASP A 3 25.91 4.79 -0.71
N THR A 4 25.64 6.08 -0.54
CA THR A 4 24.56 6.54 0.34
C THR A 4 23.39 6.91 -0.54
N GLU A 5 22.58 5.91 -0.91
CA GLU A 5 21.29 6.07 -1.58
C GLU A 5 20.39 6.93 -0.70
N THR A 6 20.49 8.24 -0.93
CA THR A 6 19.71 9.24 -0.24
C THR A 6 18.32 9.14 -0.84
N LYS A 7 17.37 8.63 -0.04
CA LYS A 7 15.94 8.56 -0.32
C LYS A 7 15.49 9.87 -1.00
N LYS A 8 15.31 9.84 -2.32
CA LYS A 8 14.66 10.92 -3.05
C LYS A 8 13.19 10.92 -2.63
N ALA A 9 12.86 11.74 -1.65
CA ALA A 9 11.51 12.27 -1.52
C ALA A 9 11.20 12.96 -2.85
N ILE A 10 10.18 12.45 -3.54
CA ILE A 10 9.73 12.95 -4.84
C ILE A 10 9.30 14.40 -4.61
N GLN A 11 10.06 15.37 -5.11
CA GLN A 11 9.60 16.75 -5.21
C GLN A 11 8.53 16.76 -6.31
N ILE A 12 7.27 16.81 -5.88
CA ILE A 12 6.10 16.70 -6.75
C ILE A 12 5.84 18.10 -7.32
N ASP A 13 6.39 18.38 -8.50
CA ASP A 13 6.07 19.57 -9.29
C ASP A 13 4.56 19.58 -9.56
N GLU A 14 3.90 20.71 -9.25
CA GLU A 14 2.42 20.80 -9.20
C GLU A 14 1.71 20.48 -10.53
N ALA A 15 2.45 20.38 -11.64
CA ALA A 15 1.93 20.06 -12.97
C ALA A 15 1.96 18.55 -13.34
N GLU A 16 2.63 17.68 -12.58
CA GLU A 16 2.69 16.22 -12.86
C GLU A 16 1.67 15.38 -12.04
N LYS A 17 0.77 16.03 -11.28
CA LYS A 17 0.01 15.38 -10.19
C LYS A 17 -1.16 14.47 -10.56
N LEU A 18 -1.57 14.39 -11.83
CA LEU A 18 -2.80 13.67 -12.19
C LEU A 18 -2.55 12.30 -12.82
N LEU A 19 -1.70 11.48 -12.20
CA LEU A 19 -1.58 10.06 -12.58
C LEU A 19 -2.57 9.19 -11.80
N PRO A 20 -3.07 8.09 -12.37
CA PRO A 20 -3.84 7.13 -11.62
C PRO A 20 -2.97 6.49 -10.53
N LEU A 21 -3.59 6.14 -9.41
CA LEU A 21 -2.94 5.46 -8.29
C LEU A 21 -3.45 4.02 -8.21
N VAL A 22 -2.53 3.08 -8.33
CA VAL A 22 -2.74 1.65 -8.08
C VAL A 22 -2.33 1.35 -6.64
N LEU A 23 -3.32 1.01 -5.82
CA LEU A 23 -3.14 0.55 -4.45
C LEU A 23 -3.28 -0.96 -4.42
N GLU A 24 -2.28 -1.66 -3.89
CA GLU A 24 -2.34 -3.11 -3.73
C GLU A 24 -2.15 -3.48 -2.26
N ILE A 25 -3.07 -4.26 -1.70
CA ILE A 25 -3.00 -4.73 -0.31
C ILE A 25 -2.73 -6.23 -0.30
N LEU A 26 -1.55 -6.61 0.15
CA LEU A 26 -1.04 -7.98 0.20
C LEU A 26 -1.21 -8.55 1.62
N PRO A 27 -1.86 -9.73 1.79
CA PRO A 27 -1.85 -10.43 3.05
C PRO A 27 -0.47 -11.07 3.31
N GLY A 28 0.22 -10.62 4.37
CA GLY A 28 1.51 -11.15 4.77
C GLY A 28 2.56 -11.17 3.64
N HIS A 29 2.97 -12.39 3.27
CA HIS A 29 3.97 -12.66 2.22
C HIS A 29 3.35 -13.22 0.93
N ALA A 30 2.04 -13.06 0.73
CA ALA A 30 1.37 -13.50 -0.48
C ALA A 30 1.95 -12.84 -1.74
N ALA A 31 1.82 -13.56 -2.87
CA ALA A 31 2.22 -13.09 -4.19
C ALA A 31 1.16 -12.20 -4.86
N GLU A 32 -0.09 -12.30 -4.41
CA GLU A 32 -1.23 -11.56 -4.96
C GLU A 32 -1.96 -10.83 -3.84
N GLY A 33 -2.43 -9.62 -4.17
CA GLY A 33 -3.13 -8.73 -3.24
C GLY A 33 -4.46 -8.23 -3.80
N LEU A 34 -5.21 -7.56 -2.93
CA LEU A 34 -6.42 -6.85 -3.33
C LEU A 34 -6.01 -5.53 -3.98
N ILE A 35 -6.32 -5.37 -5.27
CA ILE A 35 -5.95 -4.19 -6.05
C ILE A 35 -7.13 -3.22 -6.16
N ASP A 36 -6.84 -1.93 -6.04
CA ASP A 36 -7.78 -0.86 -6.31
C ASP A 36 -7.10 0.28 -7.09
N ILE A 37 -7.81 0.81 -8.08
CA ILE A 37 -7.33 1.88 -8.93
C ILE A 37 -8.11 3.14 -8.62
N TYR A 38 -7.39 4.17 -8.21
CA TYR A 38 -7.91 5.48 -7.88
C TYR A 38 -7.63 6.46 -9.02
N GLU A 39 -8.68 7.14 -9.46
CA GLU A 39 -8.55 8.19 -10.47
C GLU A 39 -7.70 9.35 -9.95
N PRO A 40 -6.98 10.05 -10.85
CA PRO A 40 -6.33 11.32 -10.53
C PRO A 40 -7.25 12.28 -9.76
N GLY A 41 -6.76 12.93 -8.72
CA GLY A 41 -7.58 13.82 -7.88
C GLY A 41 -8.36 13.13 -6.74
N SER A 42 -8.63 11.82 -6.85
CA SER A 42 -9.51 11.13 -5.89
C SER A 42 -8.81 10.70 -4.58
N TYR A 43 -7.48 10.67 -4.59
CA TYR A 43 -6.62 10.16 -3.51
C TYR A 43 -5.77 11.22 -2.81
N GLU A 44 -5.59 12.41 -3.40
CA GLU A 44 -4.60 13.41 -2.94
C GLU A 44 -4.89 13.95 -1.52
N ALA A 45 -6.17 14.13 -1.17
CA ALA A 45 -6.57 14.66 0.14
C ALA A 45 -6.82 13.58 1.21
N LYS A 46 -6.52 12.31 0.93
CA LYS A 46 -6.83 11.18 1.81
C LYS A 46 -5.55 10.57 2.37
N SER A 47 -5.59 10.22 3.66
CA SER A 47 -4.55 9.37 4.23
C SER A 47 -4.57 7.99 3.57
N LEU A 48 -3.40 7.37 3.48
CA LEU A 48 -3.25 6.05 2.91
C LEU A 48 -4.09 5.00 3.66
N GLN A 49 -4.20 5.14 4.98
CA GLN A 49 -5.10 4.29 5.79
C GLN A 49 -6.56 4.37 5.34
N ASN A 50 -7.05 5.57 5.01
CA ASN A 50 -8.44 5.73 4.59
C ASN A 50 -8.69 5.12 3.22
N LEU A 51 -7.71 5.19 2.31
CA LEU A 51 -7.76 4.50 1.03
C LEU A 51 -7.78 2.98 1.22
N CYS A 52 -6.89 2.43 2.06
CA CYS A 52 -6.90 0.99 2.37
C CYS A 52 -8.24 0.54 2.96
N LYS A 53 -8.79 1.28 3.93
CA LYS A 53 -10.11 0.97 4.51
C LYS A 53 -11.22 0.96 3.46
N ARG A 54 -11.20 1.93 2.53
CA ARG A 54 -12.19 2.02 1.45
C ARG A 54 -12.08 0.82 0.49
N THR A 55 -10.86 0.45 0.11
CA THR A 55 -10.58 -0.71 -0.74
C THR A 55 -11.07 -2.00 -0.09
N LEU A 56 -10.77 -2.22 1.20
CA LEU A 56 -11.22 -3.39 1.95
C LEU A 56 -12.74 -3.42 2.22
N SER A 57 -13.41 -2.28 2.15
CA SER A 57 -14.86 -2.16 2.38
C SER A 57 -15.69 -2.22 1.10
N LYS A 58 -15.08 -2.51 -0.06
CA LYS A 58 -15.81 -2.65 -1.32
C LYS A 58 -16.82 -3.79 -1.24
N LYS A 59 -18.05 -3.54 -1.67
CA LYS A 59 -19.14 -4.53 -1.68
C LYS A 59 -19.16 -5.40 -2.93
N SER A 60 -18.53 -4.95 -4.01
CA SER A 60 -18.52 -5.61 -5.32
C SER A 60 -17.19 -6.32 -5.56
N LEU A 61 -16.87 -7.28 -4.71
CA LEU A 61 -15.68 -8.12 -4.86
C LEU A 61 -16.07 -9.45 -5.51
N THR A 62 -15.23 -9.92 -6.42
CA THR A 62 -15.27 -11.29 -6.94
C THR A 62 -14.96 -12.31 -5.84
N LEU A 63 -15.20 -13.61 -6.08
CA LEU A 63 -14.92 -14.65 -5.10
C LEU A 63 -13.43 -14.69 -4.70
N GLU A 64 -12.53 -14.53 -5.67
CA GLU A 64 -11.08 -14.49 -5.44
C GLU A 64 -10.68 -13.28 -4.60
N GLU A 65 -11.17 -12.10 -4.94
CA GLU A 65 -10.93 -10.88 -4.17
C GLU A 65 -11.51 -10.95 -2.75
N GLN A 66 -12.66 -11.63 -2.56
CA GLN A 66 -13.22 -11.86 -1.23
C GLN A 66 -12.31 -12.72 -0.38
N LEU A 67 -11.77 -13.81 -0.92
CA LEU A 67 -10.82 -14.68 -0.19
C LEU A 67 -9.55 -13.92 0.21
N ILE A 68 -9.05 -13.05 -0.67
CA ILE A 68 -7.90 -12.18 -0.37
C ILE A 68 -8.27 -11.17 0.72
N ALA A 69 -9.43 -10.52 0.62
CA ALA A 69 -9.90 -9.55 1.61
C ALA A 69 -10.11 -10.20 3.00
N GLU A 70 -10.64 -11.41 3.05
CA GLU A 70 -10.75 -12.21 4.27
C GLU A 70 -9.38 -12.53 4.88
N ASP A 71 -8.41 -12.90 4.05
CA ASP A 71 -7.05 -13.17 4.54
C ASP A 71 -6.38 -11.90 5.08
N ILE A 72 -6.52 -10.77 4.37
CA ILE A 72 -6.07 -9.46 4.85
C ILE A 72 -6.72 -9.14 6.19
N ALA A 73 -8.03 -9.33 6.32
CA ALA A 73 -8.74 -9.07 7.57
C ALA A 73 -8.17 -9.90 8.73
N ARG A 74 -7.91 -11.20 8.52
CA ARG A 74 -7.26 -12.07 9.52
C ARG A 74 -5.86 -11.59 9.89
N GLN A 75 -5.06 -11.13 8.93
CA GLN A 75 -3.72 -10.59 9.21
C GLN A 75 -3.79 -9.30 10.04
N LEU A 76 -4.84 -8.49 9.85
CA LEU A 76 -5.05 -7.24 10.57
C LEU A 76 -5.65 -7.43 11.96
N GLU A 77 -6.10 -8.63 12.35
CA GLU A 77 -6.53 -8.92 13.72
C GLU A 77 -5.34 -8.80 14.69
N GLY A 78 -5.22 -7.63 15.31
CA GLY A 78 -4.06 -7.24 16.12
C GLY A 78 -2.85 -6.79 15.30
N GLY A 79 -2.91 -6.87 13.97
CA GLY A 79 -1.83 -6.55 13.05
C GLY A 79 -1.77 -5.09 12.62
N LYS A 80 -0.93 -4.83 11.61
CA LYS A 80 -0.69 -3.49 11.06
C LYS A 80 -0.58 -3.51 9.54
N LEU A 81 -0.90 -2.39 8.92
CA LEU A 81 -0.62 -2.12 7.51
C LEU A 81 0.74 -1.44 7.40
N LEU A 82 1.64 -2.02 6.61
CA LEU A 82 2.97 -1.48 6.37
C LEU A 82 3.16 -1.23 4.88
N CYS A 83 3.78 -0.11 4.52
CA CYS A 83 4.34 0.09 3.20
C CYS A 83 5.86 0.11 3.34
N ARG A 84 6.56 -0.78 2.62
CA ARG A 84 8.03 -0.85 2.60
C ARG A 84 8.66 -0.91 4.01
N GLY A 85 8.01 -1.63 4.92
CA GLY A 85 8.47 -1.81 6.31
C GLY A 85 8.15 -0.65 7.27
N GLN A 86 7.42 0.38 6.82
CA GLN A 86 7.00 1.52 7.63
C GLN A 86 5.47 1.54 7.80
N GLU A 87 4.99 1.97 8.97
CA GLU A 87 3.55 2.17 9.19
C GLU A 87 3.02 3.26 8.25
N ILE A 88 1.79 3.09 7.76
CA ILE A 88 1.17 4.01 6.80
C ILE A 88 0.52 5.22 7.48
N ASP A 89 1.31 6.15 7.99
CA ASP A 89 0.84 7.34 8.73
C ASP A 89 0.64 8.61 7.86
N GLY A 90 1.04 8.57 6.58
CA GLY A 90 0.93 9.69 5.63
C GLY A 90 -0.12 9.52 4.50
N THR A 91 0.07 10.30 3.45
CA THR A 91 -0.73 10.30 2.20
C THR A 91 -0.24 9.23 1.22
N ALA A 92 -1.06 8.85 0.25
CA ALA A 92 -0.66 7.85 -0.74
C ALA A 92 0.62 8.22 -1.51
N LEU A 93 0.79 9.50 -1.86
CA LEU A 93 1.91 9.98 -2.67
C LEU A 93 3.26 9.87 -1.94
N GLU A 94 3.27 9.99 -0.61
CA GLU A 94 4.49 9.84 0.19
C GLU A 94 5.04 8.40 0.15
N PHE A 95 4.16 7.43 -0.10
CA PHE A 95 4.50 6.00 -0.18
C PHE A 95 4.53 5.47 -1.62
N ALA A 96 4.14 6.30 -2.59
CA ALA A 96 4.01 5.90 -3.98
C ALA A 96 5.33 5.79 -4.72
N VAL A 97 5.33 4.93 -5.73
CA VAL A 97 6.39 4.75 -6.71
C VAL A 97 5.82 5.12 -8.06
N SER A 98 6.55 5.87 -8.89
CA SER A 98 6.16 6.03 -10.28
C SER A 98 6.57 4.79 -11.06
N GLU A 99 5.60 4.16 -11.70
CA GLU A 99 5.79 3.05 -12.62
C GLU A 99 5.22 3.37 -14.00
N GLN A 100 5.51 2.49 -14.96
CA GLN A 100 5.10 2.63 -16.35
C GLN A 100 4.61 1.27 -16.88
N THR A 101 3.47 1.26 -17.56
CA THR A 101 2.96 0.06 -18.23
C THR A 101 3.82 -0.30 -19.45
N GLU A 102 3.64 -1.51 -19.99
CA GLU A 102 4.30 -1.92 -21.24
C GLU A 102 3.94 -1.02 -22.43
N ALA A 103 2.74 -0.42 -22.42
CA ALA A 103 2.28 0.53 -23.42
C ALA A 103 2.84 1.96 -23.22
N GLY A 104 3.60 2.19 -22.14
CA GLY A 104 4.23 3.46 -21.85
C GLY A 104 3.42 4.41 -20.96
N GLU A 105 2.30 3.97 -20.40
CA GLU A 105 1.44 4.79 -19.54
C GLU A 105 1.96 4.85 -18.11
N LYS A 106 2.11 6.05 -17.54
CA LYS A 106 2.62 6.23 -16.17
C LYS A 106 1.50 6.11 -15.13
N TYR A 107 1.84 5.54 -13.98
CA TYR A 107 0.94 5.46 -12.84
C TYR A 107 1.73 5.51 -11.52
N PHE A 108 1.03 5.80 -10.43
CA PHE A 108 1.58 5.66 -9.08
C PHE A 108 1.23 4.28 -8.53
N TYR A 109 2.19 3.57 -7.96
CA TYR A 109 2.00 2.27 -7.33
C TYR A 109 2.31 2.34 -5.83
N VAL A 110 1.42 1.80 -5.01
CA VAL A 110 1.58 1.72 -3.55
C VAL A 110 1.33 0.29 -3.07
N PRO A 111 2.40 -0.46 -2.74
CA PRO A 111 2.30 -1.80 -2.16
C PRO A 111 2.12 -1.73 -0.64
N ILE A 112 1.01 -2.25 -0.15
CA ILE A 112 0.69 -2.35 1.28
C ILE A 112 0.75 -3.80 1.70
N ARG A 113 1.39 -4.08 2.85
CA ARG A 113 1.37 -5.41 3.48
C ARG A 113 0.55 -5.36 4.76
N ALA A 114 -0.44 -6.24 4.85
CA ALA A 114 -1.14 -6.54 6.09
C ALA A 114 -0.35 -7.60 6.85
N ILE A 115 0.22 -7.25 8.00
CA ILE A 115 1.12 -8.11 8.76
C ILE A 115 0.57 -8.32 10.16
N LYS A 116 0.35 -9.58 10.54
CA LYS A 116 0.02 -9.99 11.90
C LYS A 116 1.19 -9.75 12.85
N PRO A 117 0.97 -9.45 14.15
CA PRO A 117 2.04 -9.38 15.12
C PRO A 117 2.83 -10.69 15.15
N GLN A 118 4.14 -10.59 15.28
CA GLN A 118 5.01 -11.77 15.40
C GLN A 118 4.75 -12.45 16.75
N GLU A 119 4.14 -13.64 16.72
CA GLU A 119 3.98 -14.52 17.88
C GLU A 119 5.30 -15.29 18.09
N GLY A 120 6.28 -14.68 18.75
CA GLY A 120 7.56 -15.38 18.99
C GLY A 120 8.70 -14.58 19.62
N GLY A 121 8.60 -13.26 19.66
CA GLY A 121 9.54 -12.44 20.42
C GLY A 121 9.21 -12.49 21.90
N SER A 122 9.64 -13.53 22.61
CA SER A 122 9.78 -13.40 24.06
C SER A 122 10.68 -12.20 24.32
N THR A 123 10.15 -11.11 24.84
CA THR A 123 10.91 -10.09 25.55
C THR A 123 11.52 -10.77 26.77
N ARG A 124 12.56 -11.55 26.53
CA ARG A 124 13.37 -12.16 27.58
C ARG A 124 14.34 -11.06 28.01
N THR A 125 13.83 -10.15 28.83
CA THR A 125 14.65 -9.23 29.60
C THR A 125 15.41 -10.07 30.62
N TYR A 126 16.71 -10.24 30.42
CA TYR A 126 17.69 -10.61 31.44
C TYR A 126 18.88 -9.67 31.33
#